data_AF-A0AAW0CH87-F1
#
_entry.id   AF-A0AAW0CH87-F1
#
_cell.length_a   1.000
_cell.length_b   1.000
_cell.length_c   1.000
_cell.angle_alpha   90.00
_cell.angle_beta   90.00
_cell.angle_gamma   90.00
#
_symmetry.space_group_name_H-M   'P 1'
#
loop_
_entity.id
_entity.type
_entity.pdbx_description
1 polymer ?
#
loop_
_entity_poly.entity_id
_entity_poly.type
_entity_poly.pdbx_seq_one_letter_code
_entity_poly.pdbx_strand_id
1 'polypeptide(L)'
;MNILFDPEDLDGYRSQIQSISKASKEKMGLHIGYSFSIIPQQPPVPVQADQSGYRPLPHLPFGIETTFTLSKQLQNGENRFSEVWLAQVPTVSSAMTSVTVVLKFFIPSKLPLPTTESVDLKLYRTPQELVGCQYEAYMKLEEYQGKDIPYCFGKFRVNLPWDEESDVLVLEYIPRKFSDIILDDDCAAFKRLEDPEVYFALFMSTLKFIETAHRLVIYHLDIAERNALFDEINIRVVFIDWHNDVKVDFSGYAEERAPFTDLYTLTKLFYRCIIVEGSLEERLKRDGLLWRRLAECGGVYDPDINTFS
;
A
#
# COMPACT_ATOMS: atom_id res chain seq x y z
N MET A 1 6.69 14.68 21.66
CA MET A 1 5.48 14.90 22.50
C MET A 1 4.48 13.80 22.17
N ASN A 2 4.02 13.03 23.16
CA ASN A 2 3.01 11.99 22.92
C ASN A 2 1.63 12.66 22.86
N ILE A 3 0.92 12.50 21.74
CA ILE A 3 -0.42 13.04 21.54
C ILE A 3 -1.39 11.88 21.69
N LEU A 4 -2.22 11.93 22.74
CA LEU A 4 -3.27 10.96 22.96
C LEU A 4 -4.60 11.59 22.55
N PHE A 5 -5.35 10.90 21.71
CA PHE A 5 -6.71 11.30 21.36
C PHE A 5 -7.63 10.97 22.52
N ASP A 6 -8.29 11.99 23.07
CA ASP A 6 -9.34 11.87 24.06
C ASP A 6 -10.65 12.40 23.45
N PRO A 7 -11.67 11.55 23.22
CA PRO A 7 -12.94 12.01 22.67
C PRO A 7 -13.70 12.95 23.62
N GLU A 8 -13.41 12.94 24.93
CA GLU A 8 -14.01 13.84 25.91
C GLU A 8 -13.36 15.25 25.91
N ASP A 9 -12.13 15.37 25.41
CA ASP A 9 -11.39 16.64 25.28
C ASP A 9 -10.99 16.94 23.82
N LEU A 10 -12.00 17.01 22.96
CA LEU A 10 -11.81 17.23 21.53
C LEU A 10 -11.13 18.58 21.22
N ASP A 11 -11.46 19.63 21.98
CA ASP A 11 -10.90 20.96 21.77
C ASP A 11 -9.44 21.06 22.26
N GLY A 12 -9.09 20.38 23.36
CA GLY A 12 -7.72 20.23 23.81
C GLY A 12 -6.86 19.49 22.77
N TYR A 13 -7.37 18.36 22.26
CA TYR A 13 -6.70 17.60 21.20
C TYR A 13 -6.47 18.44 19.93
N ARG A 14 -7.51 19.15 19.45
CA ARG A 14 -7.40 20.05 18.28
C ARG A 14 -6.35 21.13 18.50
N SER A 15 -6.37 21.76 19.68
CA SER A 15 -5.41 22.81 20.04
C SER A 15 -3.97 22.29 20.04
N GLN A 16 -3.75 21.09 20.58
CA GLN A 16 -2.43 20.44 20.57
C GLN A 16 -1.94 20.15 19.15
N ILE A 17 -2.77 19.53 18.30
CA ILE A 17 -2.42 19.22 16.91
C ILE A 17 -2.16 20.50 16.10
N GLN A 18 -2.95 21.55 16.29
CA GLN A 18 -2.75 22.84 15.62
C GLN A 18 -1.41 23.49 16.02
N SER A 19 -1.06 23.45 17.31
CA SER A 19 0.23 23.96 17.78
C SER A 19 1.40 23.23 17.13
N ILE A 20 1.31 21.90 17.01
CA ILE A 20 2.37 21.08 16.39
C ILE A 20 2.40 21.29 14.89
N SER A 21 1.24 21.41 14.23
CA SER A 21 1.14 21.70 12.79
C SER A 21 1.81 23.04 12.44
N LYS A 22 1.67 24.04 13.32
CA LYS A 22 2.39 25.31 13.18
C LYS A 22 3.90 25.10 13.26
N ALA A 23 4.40 24.37 14.25
CA ALA A 23 5.83 24.06 14.38
C ALA A 23 6.38 23.25 13.19
N SER A 24 5.61 22.28 12.68
CA SER A 24 5.96 21.48 11.50
C SER A 24 6.13 22.36 10.25
N LYS A 25 5.21 23.31 10.04
CA LYS A 25 5.29 24.30 8.94
C LYS A 25 6.50 25.21 9.07
N GLU A 26 6.83 25.65 10.29
CA GLU A 26 8.02 26.48 10.55
C GLU A 26 9.33 25.71 10.27
N LYS A 27 9.38 24.40 10.54
CA LYS A 27 10.57 23.56 10.29
C LYS A 27 10.62 22.90 8.90
N MET A 28 9.73 23.30 7.97
CA MET A 28 9.69 22.84 6.56
C MET A 28 9.48 21.31 6.33
N GLY A 29 9.04 20.56 7.35
CA GLY A 29 8.78 19.12 7.21
C GLY A 29 10.03 18.24 7.06
N LEU A 30 9.84 16.99 6.61
CA LEU A 30 10.93 16.04 6.34
C LEU A 30 11.70 16.43 5.07
N HIS A 31 13.01 16.21 5.06
CA HIS A 31 13.85 16.43 3.88
C HIS A 31 14.97 15.38 3.75
N ILE A 32 15.60 15.35 2.57
CA ILE A 32 16.72 14.46 2.25
C ILE A 32 17.86 14.66 3.27
N GLY A 33 18.41 13.55 3.77
CA GLY A 33 19.50 13.55 4.75
C GLY A 33 19.03 13.37 6.21
N TYR A 34 17.76 13.62 6.51
CA TYR A 34 17.20 13.24 7.82
C TYR A 34 17.34 11.75 8.05
N SER A 35 17.58 11.39 9.30
CA SER A 35 17.97 10.04 9.68
C SER A 35 17.22 9.57 10.93
N PHE A 36 16.84 8.30 10.93
CA PHE A 36 16.06 7.68 12.01
C PHE A 36 16.71 6.37 12.44
N SER A 37 16.88 6.20 13.76
CA SER A 37 17.33 4.93 14.34
C SER A 37 16.14 3.98 14.49
N ILE A 38 16.21 2.83 13.83
CA ILE A 38 15.16 1.81 13.83
C ILE A 38 15.82 0.44 13.99
N ILE A 39 15.15 -0.49 14.69
CA ILE A 39 15.57 -1.89 14.80
C ILE A 39 14.70 -2.72 13.83
N PRO A 40 15.09 -2.91 12.57
CA PRO A 40 14.25 -3.60 11.60
C PRO A 40 14.01 -5.05 12.03
N GLN A 41 12.79 -5.53 11.82
CA GLN A 41 12.38 -6.89 12.12
C GLN A 41 12.56 -7.76 10.87
N GLN A 42 12.99 -9.00 11.07
CA GLN A 42 12.97 -9.98 9.99
C GLN A 42 11.50 -10.31 9.68
N PRO A 43 11.05 -10.19 8.42
CA PRO A 43 9.69 -10.54 8.07
C PRO A 43 9.49 -12.06 8.21
N PRO A 44 8.25 -12.53 8.41
CA PRO A 44 7.93 -13.95 8.31
C PRO A 44 8.30 -14.44 6.90
N VAL A 45 9.30 -15.32 6.81
CA VAL A 45 9.67 -15.98 5.54
C VAL A 45 9.09 -17.39 5.57
N PRO A 46 8.32 -17.80 4.55
CA PRO A 46 7.80 -19.16 4.48
C PRO A 46 8.95 -20.17 4.56
N VAL A 47 8.84 -21.13 5.47
CA VAL A 47 9.88 -22.15 5.77
C VAL A 47 10.02 -23.18 4.62
N GLN A 48 9.18 -23.13 3.58
CA GLN A 48 9.09 -24.19 2.58
C GLN A 48 10.00 -24.02 1.35
N ALA A 49 10.42 -25.17 0.82
CA ALA A 49 11.52 -25.41 -0.11
C ALA A 49 11.36 -24.88 -1.54
N ASP A 50 10.29 -24.14 -1.84
CA ASP A 50 10.12 -23.49 -3.14
C ASP A 50 10.01 -21.97 -2.96
N GLN A 51 11.18 -21.32 -2.98
CA GLN A 51 11.27 -19.86 -3.04
C GLN A 51 10.86 -19.32 -4.42
N SER A 52 10.33 -20.16 -5.34
CA SER A 52 9.86 -19.70 -6.63
C SER A 52 8.79 -18.62 -6.48
N GLY A 53 9.02 -17.49 -7.16
CA GLY A 53 8.11 -16.35 -7.17
C GLY A 53 8.23 -15.40 -5.97
N TYR A 54 9.11 -15.66 -5.00
CA TYR A 54 9.46 -14.66 -3.97
C TYR A 54 10.65 -13.82 -4.44
N ARG A 55 10.58 -12.53 -4.17
CA ARG A 55 11.73 -11.64 -4.31
C ARG A 55 12.77 -11.95 -3.23
N PRO A 56 14.07 -11.79 -3.52
CA PRO A 56 15.10 -11.93 -2.52
C PRO A 56 14.85 -11.01 -1.33
N LEU A 57 14.96 -11.55 -0.12
CA LEU A 57 14.84 -10.74 1.10
C LEU A 57 15.96 -9.69 1.15
N PRO A 58 15.65 -8.39 1.29
CA PRO A 58 16.69 -7.37 1.41
C PRO A 58 17.61 -7.62 2.60
N HIS A 59 18.92 -7.48 2.37
CA HIS A 59 19.96 -7.71 3.38
C HIS A 59 20.02 -6.57 4.41
N LEU A 60 19.04 -6.54 5.31
CA LEU A 60 18.99 -5.59 6.42
C LEU A 60 19.62 -6.18 7.69
N PRO A 61 20.19 -5.33 8.56
CA PRO A 61 20.70 -5.73 9.88
C PRO A 61 19.56 -5.98 10.88
N PHE A 62 18.80 -7.06 10.66
CA PHE A 62 17.64 -7.40 11.50
C PHE A 62 18.01 -7.56 12.98
N GLY A 63 17.18 -7.01 13.87
CA GLY A 63 17.40 -7.04 15.32
C GLY A 63 18.51 -6.13 15.83
N ILE A 64 19.11 -5.30 14.97
CA ILE A 64 20.18 -4.36 15.33
C ILE A 64 19.70 -2.93 15.05
N GLU A 65 19.91 -2.02 16.01
CA GLU A 65 19.61 -0.60 15.81
C GLU A 65 20.44 -0.05 14.65
N THR A 66 19.74 0.54 13.68
CA THR A 66 20.31 0.94 12.39
C THR A 66 19.76 2.29 11.98
N THR A 67 20.63 3.13 11.42
CA THR A 67 20.28 4.45 10.91
C THR A 67 19.76 4.37 9.48
N PHE A 68 18.53 4.82 9.28
CA PHE A 68 17.88 4.95 7.96
C PHE A 68 17.93 6.40 7.52
N THR A 69 18.61 6.71 6.42
CA THR A 69 18.76 8.10 5.93
C THR A 69 17.85 8.36 4.74
N LEU A 70 16.97 9.37 4.84
CA LEU A 70 16.06 9.76 3.77
C LEU A 70 16.83 10.21 2.53
N SER A 71 16.46 9.69 1.37
CA SER A 71 17.17 9.92 0.10
C SER A 71 16.29 10.50 -1.00
N LYS A 72 15.00 10.14 -1.05
CA LYS A 72 14.06 10.65 -2.05
C LYS A 72 12.65 10.61 -1.50
N GLN A 73 11.88 11.67 -1.70
CA GLN A 73 10.46 11.68 -1.38
C GLN A 73 9.68 10.99 -2.51
N LEU A 74 8.83 10.02 -2.17
CA LEU A 74 7.93 9.32 -3.09
C LEU A 74 6.53 9.91 -3.10
N GLN A 75 6.05 10.35 -1.93
CA GLN A 75 4.72 10.94 -1.78
C GLN A 75 4.75 12.08 -0.77
N ASN A 76 4.19 13.21 -1.19
CA ASN A 76 3.87 14.37 -0.35
C ASN A 76 2.60 15.06 -0.87
N GLY A 77 2.13 16.08 -0.15
CA GLY A 77 1.07 16.98 -0.63
C GLY A 77 -0.16 17.06 0.26
N GLU A 78 -1.01 18.03 -0.06
CA GLU A 78 -2.30 18.22 0.59
C GLU A 78 -3.20 17.00 0.36
N ASN A 79 -4.01 16.64 1.38
CA ASN A 79 -4.89 15.46 1.38
C ASN A 79 -4.18 14.09 1.40
N ARG A 80 -2.89 14.04 1.76
CA ARG A 80 -2.20 12.77 2.05
C ARG A 80 -2.03 12.60 3.55
N PHE A 81 -2.53 11.48 4.08
CA PHE A 81 -2.42 11.14 5.51
C PHE A 81 -1.03 10.66 5.93
N SER A 82 -0.12 10.52 4.98
CA SER A 82 1.25 10.06 5.21
C SER A 82 2.24 10.67 4.23
N GLU A 83 3.49 10.76 4.69
CA GLU A 83 4.63 11.02 3.83
C GLU A 83 5.37 9.71 3.54
N VAL A 84 5.71 9.48 2.27
CA VAL A 84 6.41 8.27 1.85
C VAL A 84 7.78 8.65 1.30
N TRP A 85 8.82 8.01 1.83
CA TRP A 85 10.21 8.31 1.53
C TRP A 85 11.01 7.04 1.22
N LEU A 86 11.95 7.15 0.29
CA LEU A 86 13.06 6.21 0.18
C LEU A 86 14.09 6.52 1.25
N ALA A 87 14.57 5.50 1.94
CA ALA A 87 15.69 5.59 2.86
C ALA A 87 16.80 4.61 2.47
N GLN A 88 18.04 5.04 2.68
CA GLN A 88 19.24 4.23 2.51
C GLN A 88 19.69 3.68 3.85
N VAL A 89 20.09 2.41 3.83
CA VAL A 89 20.64 1.69 4.98
C VAL A 89 22.06 1.22 4.63
N PRO A 90 23.07 1.54 5.46
CA PRO A 90 24.41 1.01 5.27
C PRO A 90 24.40 -0.52 5.39
N THR A 91 25.04 -1.23 4.46
CA THR A 91 25.26 -2.66 4.64
C THR A 91 26.46 -2.93 5.54
N VAL A 92 26.38 -4.00 6.31
CA VAL A 92 27.44 -4.43 7.25
C VAL A 92 28.68 -4.96 6.51
N SER A 93 28.56 -5.30 5.23
CA SER A 93 29.66 -5.79 4.39
C SER A 93 30.32 -4.65 3.63
N SER A 94 31.65 -4.56 3.70
CA SER A 94 32.52 -3.47 3.25
C SER A 94 32.58 -3.21 1.73
N ALA A 95 31.54 -3.57 0.97
CA ALA A 95 31.41 -3.33 -0.47
C ALA A 95 30.14 -2.54 -0.80
N MET A 96 30.16 -1.24 -0.51
CA MET A 96 29.45 -0.10 -1.14
C MET A 96 27.99 -0.24 -1.62
N THR A 97 27.22 -1.24 -1.22
CA THR A 97 25.81 -1.34 -1.62
C THR A 97 24.95 -0.93 -0.43
N SER A 98 24.27 0.21 -0.52
CA SER A 98 23.24 0.56 0.45
C SER A 98 21.95 -0.18 0.09
N VAL A 99 21.21 -0.65 1.10
CA VAL A 99 19.86 -1.18 0.87
C VAL A 99 18.89 -0.01 0.86
N THR A 100 18.04 0.03 -0.17
CA THR A 100 16.95 1.01 -0.24
C THR A 100 15.67 0.40 0.31
N VAL A 101 15.01 1.13 1.22
CA VAL A 101 13.70 0.77 1.77
C VAL A 101 12.73 1.94 1.65
N VAL A 102 11.45 1.68 1.90
CA VAL A 102 10.41 2.70 2.02
C VAL A 102 10.11 2.96 3.49
N LEU A 103 10.15 4.23 3.90
CA LEU A 103 9.62 4.72 5.16
C LEU A 103 8.33 5.48 4.91
N LYS A 104 7.22 4.99 5.47
CA LYS A 104 5.91 5.65 5.41
C LYS A 104 5.56 6.22 6.78
N PHE A 105 5.60 7.54 6.90
CA PHE A 105 5.35 8.28 8.14
C PHE A 105 3.89 8.68 8.24
N PHE A 106 3.25 8.36 9.36
CA PHE A 106 1.89 8.78 9.71
C PHE A 106 1.98 9.95 10.70
N ILE A 107 2.07 11.16 10.16
CA ILE A 107 2.39 12.38 10.92
C ILE A 107 1.09 12.99 11.47
N PRO A 108 0.86 12.98 12.79
CA PRO A 108 -0.40 13.47 13.38
C PRO A 108 -0.79 14.89 12.94
N SER A 109 0.17 15.80 12.90
CA SER A 109 -0.02 17.20 12.55
C SER A 109 -0.37 17.47 11.08
N LYS A 110 -0.32 16.43 10.24
CA LYS A 110 -0.75 16.46 8.83
C LYS A 110 -2.09 15.78 8.59
N LEU A 111 -2.67 15.10 9.58
CA LEU A 111 -4.00 14.53 9.46
C LEU A 111 -5.08 15.61 9.58
N PRO A 112 -6.25 15.41 8.97
CA PRO A 112 -7.40 16.26 9.22
C PRO A 112 -7.69 16.36 10.72
N LEU A 113 -8.05 17.54 11.20
CA LEU A 113 -8.53 17.69 12.56
C LEU A 113 -9.88 17.00 12.71
N PRO A 114 -10.13 16.27 13.81
CA PRO A 114 -11.42 15.67 14.04
C PRO A 114 -12.50 16.75 14.19
N THR A 115 -13.61 16.64 13.45
CA THR A 115 -14.84 17.38 13.73
C THR A 115 -15.67 16.61 14.76
N THR A 116 -16.57 17.28 15.47
CA THR A 116 -17.49 16.61 16.42
C THR A 116 -18.29 15.54 15.70
N GLU A 117 -18.83 15.89 14.53
CA GLU A 117 -19.50 14.95 13.63
C GLU A 117 -18.62 13.75 13.25
N SER A 118 -17.35 13.95 12.88
CA SER A 118 -16.47 12.83 12.51
C SER A 118 -16.18 11.88 13.67
N VAL A 119 -16.19 12.36 14.92
CA VAL A 119 -15.97 11.54 16.12
C VAL A 119 -17.26 10.81 16.50
N ASP A 120 -18.39 11.52 16.53
CA ASP A 120 -19.73 10.95 16.78
C ASP A 120 -20.06 9.86 15.75
N LEU A 121 -19.68 10.13 14.50
CA LEU A 121 -19.79 9.20 13.38
C LEU A 121 -18.57 8.26 13.26
N LYS A 122 -17.64 8.17 14.22
CA LYS A 122 -16.50 7.22 14.15
C LYS A 122 -15.77 7.21 12.79
N LEU A 123 -15.81 8.32 12.05
CA LEU A 123 -15.17 8.55 10.76
C LEU A 123 -13.75 9.06 10.96
N TYR A 124 -13.49 9.69 12.11
CA TYR A 124 -12.14 10.08 12.49
C TYR A 124 -11.28 8.84 12.74
N ARG A 125 -10.06 8.88 12.22
CA ARG A 125 -9.02 7.90 12.48
C ARG A 125 -7.80 8.59 13.03
N THR A 126 -7.36 8.10 14.17
CA THR A 126 -6.08 8.48 14.76
C THR A 126 -4.93 7.97 13.89
N PRO A 127 -3.75 8.62 13.92
CA PRO A 127 -2.58 8.11 13.21
C PRO A 127 -2.25 6.66 13.60
N GLN A 128 -2.43 6.31 14.87
CA GLN A 128 -2.21 4.96 15.40
C GLN A 128 -3.15 3.93 14.80
N GLU A 129 -4.42 4.29 14.56
CA GLU A 129 -5.38 3.42 13.87
C GLU A 129 -5.01 3.25 12.40
N LEU A 130 -4.67 4.34 11.70
CA LEU A 130 -4.28 4.30 10.28
C LEU A 130 -3.08 3.38 10.03
N VAL A 131 -2.03 3.53 10.84
CA VAL A 131 -0.83 2.67 10.75
C VAL A 131 -1.14 1.25 11.24
N GLY A 132 -2.00 1.10 12.25
CA GLY A 132 -2.40 -0.18 12.82
C GLY A 132 -3.09 -1.06 11.78
N CYS A 133 -4.11 -0.52 11.10
CA CYS A 133 -4.83 -1.23 10.05
C CYS A 133 -3.91 -1.70 8.92
N GLN A 134 -2.98 -0.82 8.48
CA GLN A 134 -1.99 -1.18 7.45
C GLN A 134 -1.05 -2.28 7.92
N TYR A 135 -0.48 -2.15 9.11
CA TYR A 135 0.44 -3.15 9.65
C TYR A 135 -0.23 -4.51 9.85
N GLU A 136 -1.45 -4.53 10.39
CA GLU A 136 -2.23 -5.76 10.58
C GLU A 136 -2.51 -6.49 9.26
N ALA A 137 -2.74 -5.75 8.17
CA ALA A 137 -2.89 -6.34 6.84
C ALA A 137 -1.62 -7.10 6.42
N TYR A 138 -0.44 -6.51 6.59
CA TYR A 138 0.84 -7.18 6.31
C TYR A 138 1.05 -8.43 7.17
N MET A 139 0.66 -8.39 8.45
CA MET A 139 0.82 -9.53 9.35
C MET A 139 -0.14 -10.68 8.99
N LYS A 140 -1.39 -10.38 8.61
CA LYS A 140 -2.34 -11.41 8.15
C LYS A 140 -1.98 -11.97 6.77
N LEU A 141 -1.29 -11.20 5.94
CA LEU A 141 -0.81 -11.59 4.61
C LEU A 141 0.66 -12.03 4.63
N GLU A 142 1.15 -12.60 5.74
CA GLU A 142 2.56 -12.98 5.91
C GLU A 142 3.09 -13.88 4.79
N GLU A 143 2.30 -14.86 4.33
CA GLU A 143 2.67 -15.78 3.24
C GLU A 143 2.80 -15.11 1.87
N TYR A 144 2.36 -13.85 1.73
CA TYR A 144 2.39 -13.10 0.48
C TYR A 144 3.47 -12.00 0.46
N GLN A 145 4.15 -11.78 1.58
CA GLN A 145 5.26 -10.82 1.67
C GLN A 145 6.44 -11.27 0.81
N GLY A 146 6.97 -10.33 0.02
CA GLY A 146 8.00 -10.63 -0.98
C GLY A 146 7.45 -11.19 -2.29
N LYS A 147 6.12 -11.38 -2.40
CA LYS A 147 5.48 -11.94 -3.59
C LYS A 147 4.43 -10.97 -4.14
N ASP A 148 3.24 -10.96 -3.56
CA ASP A 148 2.11 -10.14 -4.03
C ASP A 148 1.97 -8.84 -3.19
N ILE A 149 2.68 -8.75 -2.04
CA ILE A 149 2.88 -7.52 -1.26
C ILE A 149 4.38 -7.35 -0.91
N PRO A 150 4.83 -6.13 -0.55
CA PRO A 150 6.20 -5.92 -0.09
C PRO A 150 6.52 -6.68 1.21
N TYR A 151 7.79 -6.96 1.46
CA TYR A 151 8.21 -7.29 2.83
C TYR A 151 7.93 -6.12 3.78
N CYS A 152 7.37 -6.41 4.96
CA CYS A 152 7.18 -5.48 6.05
C CYS A 152 8.23 -5.74 7.13
N PHE A 153 9.10 -4.76 7.36
CA PHE A 153 10.18 -4.84 8.34
C PHE A 153 9.77 -4.31 9.72
N GLY A 154 8.49 -4.00 9.90
CA GLY A 154 7.91 -3.59 11.18
C GLY A 154 7.21 -2.23 11.16
N LYS A 155 6.56 -1.96 12.29
CA LYS A 155 5.97 -0.68 12.66
C LYS A 155 6.76 -0.11 13.84
N PHE A 156 7.20 1.14 13.72
CA PHE A 156 8.02 1.80 14.72
C PHE A 156 7.47 3.18 15.05
N ARG A 157 7.94 3.72 16.16
CA ARG A 157 7.60 5.04 16.64
C ARG A 157 8.88 5.87 16.69
N VAL A 158 8.86 7.04 16.07
CA VAL A 158 10.04 7.89 15.90
C VAL A 158 9.73 9.32 16.31
N ASN A 159 10.76 10.05 16.74
CA ASN A 159 10.66 11.48 16.95
C ASN A 159 11.05 12.21 15.66
N LEU A 160 10.14 13.05 15.17
CA LEU A 160 10.39 13.95 14.06
C LEU A 160 11.21 15.17 14.54
N PRO A 161 11.95 15.86 13.66
CA PRO A 161 12.84 16.96 14.03
C PRO A 161 12.15 18.21 14.64
N TRP A 162 10.82 18.26 14.66
CA TRP A 162 10.03 19.28 15.38
C TRP A 162 9.37 18.74 16.66
N ASP A 163 9.96 17.70 17.25
CA ASP A 163 9.56 17.12 18.55
C ASP A 163 8.16 16.50 18.55
N GLU A 164 7.63 16.19 17.36
CA GLU A 164 6.42 15.39 17.16
C GLU A 164 6.76 13.91 17.12
N GLU A 165 5.98 13.09 17.82
CA GLU A 165 6.07 11.64 17.70
C GLU A 165 5.23 11.17 16.50
N SER A 166 5.78 10.27 15.68
CA SER A 166 5.10 9.70 14.52
C SER A 166 5.29 8.20 14.48
N ASP A 167 4.26 7.49 14.02
CA ASP A 167 4.41 6.09 13.64
C ASP A 167 4.99 6.01 12.21
N VAL A 168 5.82 5.01 11.97
CA VAL A 168 6.46 4.74 10.67
C VAL A 168 6.36 3.25 10.34
N LEU A 169 5.96 2.95 9.10
CA LEU A 169 6.08 1.62 8.51
C LEU A 169 7.36 1.54 7.67
N VAL A 170 8.11 0.47 7.85
CA VAL A 170 9.32 0.18 7.08
C VAL A 170 9.02 -0.97 6.13
N LEU A 171 9.11 -0.72 4.82
CA LEU A 171 8.70 -1.65 3.79
C LEU A 171 9.83 -1.86 2.75
N GLU A 172 9.80 -3.01 2.07
CA GLU A 172 10.58 -3.24 0.87
C GLU A 172 10.27 -2.19 -0.20
N TYR A 173 11.31 -1.72 -0.89
CA TYR A 173 11.16 -0.83 -2.03
C TYR A 173 10.98 -1.62 -3.33
N ILE A 174 9.87 -1.37 -4.03
CA ILE A 174 9.62 -1.88 -5.39
C ILE A 174 9.71 -0.69 -6.36
N PRO A 175 10.62 -0.73 -7.36
CA PRO A 175 11.03 0.47 -8.07
C PRO A 175 10.04 0.99 -9.11
N ARG A 176 9.15 0.15 -9.64
CA ARG A 176 8.29 0.51 -10.77
C ARG A 176 6.82 0.35 -10.44
N LYS A 177 6.02 1.29 -10.94
CA LYS A 177 4.57 1.15 -10.97
C LYS A 177 4.16 0.25 -12.12
N PHE A 178 3.03 -0.41 -11.96
CA PHE A 178 2.48 -1.26 -13.01
C PHE A 178 2.17 -0.47 -14.29
N SER A 179 1.61 0.74 -14.15
CA SER A 179 1.37 1.66 -15.27
C SER A 179 2.63 2.01 -16.07
N ASP A 180 3.77 2.14 -15.39
CA ASP A 180 5.03 2.56 -16.02
C ASP A 180 5.65 1.44 -16.86
N ILE A 181 5.26 0.18 -16.63
CA ILE A 181 5.66 -0.96 -17.46
C ILE A 181 4.92 -0.92 -18.80
N ILE A 182 3.64 -0.58 -18.75
CA ILE A 182 2.75 -0.60 -19.92
C ILE A 182 3.06 0.56 -20.87
N LEU A 183 3.66 1.64 -20.36
CA LEU A 183 4.05 2.80 -21.15
C LEU A 183 5.50 2.73 -21.68
N ASP A 184 6.26 1.71 -21.31
CA ASP A 184 7.68 1.52 -21.67
C ASP A 184 7.82 0.33 -22.63
N ASP A 185 7.73 0.61 -23.92
CA ASP A 185 7.77 -0.38 -25.01
C ASP A 185 9.13 -1.10 -25.13
N ASP A 186 10.18 -0.49 -24.59
CA ASP A 186 11.51 -1.10 -24.52
C ASP A 186 11.67 -2.07 -23.33
N CYS A 187 10.75 -2.04 -22.37
CA CYS A 187 10.80 -2.91 -21.19
C CYS A 187 10.64 -4.40 -21.58
N ALA A 188 11.54 -5.25 -21.08
CA ALA A 188 11.45 -6.69 -21.30
C ALA A 188 10.17 -7.30 -20.70
N ALA A 189 9.68 -6.76 -19.59
CA ALA A 189 8.39 -7.18 -19.03
C ALA A 189 7.22 -6.76 -19.92
N PHE A 190 7.24 -5.57 -20.51
CA PHE A 190 6.22 -5.13 -21.46
C PHE A 190 6.07 -6.13 -22.62
N LYS A 191 7.17 -6.50 -23.26
CA LYS A 191 7.20 -7.48 -24.38
C LYS A 191 6.64 -8.85 -23.99
N ARG A 192 6.75 -9.24 -22.71
CA ARG A 192 6.14 -10.47 -22.20
C ARG A 192 4.63 -10.30 -21.98
N LEU A 193 4.18 -9.11 -21.57
CA LEU A 193 2.77 -8.80 -21.36
C LEU A 193 2.00 -8.55 -22.65
N GLU A 194 2.69 -8.36 -23.79
CA GLU A 194 2.06 -8.41 -25.12
C GLU A 194 1.48 -9.79 -25.45
N ASP A 195 1.99 -10.86 -24.83
CA ASP A 195 1.37 -12.19 -24.93
C ASP A 195 0.05 -12.22 -24.14
N PRO A 196 -1.11 -12.39 -24.81
CA PRO A 196 -2.40 -12.39 -24.15
C PRO A 196 -2.55 -13.48 -23.08
N GLU A 197 -1.86 -14.62 -23.24
CA GLU A 197 -1.87 -15.69 -22.23
C GLU A 197 -1.12 -15.28 -20.97
N VAL A 198 0.03 -14.62 -21.12
CA VAL A 198 0.82 -14.12 -19.99
C VAL A 198 0.07 -13.02 -19.26
N TYR A 199 -0.52 -12.08 -20.00
CA TYR A 199 -1.32 -11.00 -19.42
C TYR A 199 -2.56 -11.52 -18.69
N PHE A 200 -3.28 -12.48 -19.28
CA PHE A 200 -4.42 -13.12 -18.64
C PHE A 200 -4.01 -13.92 -17.39
N ALA A 201 -2.90 -14.65 -17.44
CA ALA A 201 -2.36 -15.36 -16.29
C ALA A 201 -1.97 -14.41 -15.15
N LEU A 202 -1.39 -13.24 -15.47
CA LEU A 202 -1.12 -12.18 -14.50
C LEU A 202 -2.43 -11.74 -13.82
N PHE A 203 -3.45 -11.35 -14.60
CA PHE A 203 -4.76 -10.96 -14.06
C PHE A 203 -5.36 -12.03 -13.14
N MET A 204 -5.39 -13.29 -13.59
CA MET A 204 -5.94 -14.39 -12.81
C MET A 204 -5.17 -14.66 -11.52
N SER A 205 -3.84 -14.52 -11.55
CA SER A 205 -3.01 -14.66 -10.35
C SER A 205 -3.28 -13.54 -9.34
N THR A 206 -3.42 -12.30 -9.82
CA THR A 206 -3.74 -11.13 -8.99
C THR A 206 -5.14 -11.21 -8.41
N LEU A 207 -6.13 -11.63 -9.20
CA LEU A 207 -7.50 -11.89 -8.75
C LEU A 207 -7.53 -12.93 -7.62
N LYS A 208 -6.82 -14.06 -7.82
CA LYS A 208 -6.72 -15.11 -6.79
C LYS A 208 -6.08 -14.59 -5.50
N PHE A 209 -5.08 -13.72 -5.59
CA PHE A 209 -4.47 -13.09 -4.43
C PHE A 209 -5.49 -12.21 -3.68
N ILE A 210 -6.19 -11.31 -4.38
CA ILE A 210 -7.23 -10.45 -3.79
C ILE A 210 -8.35 -11.28 -3.13
N GLU A 211 -8.86 -12.32 -3.81
CA GLU A 211 -9.85 -13.23 -3.21
C GLU A 211 -9.31 -13.95 -1.96
N THR A 212 -8.01 -14.21 -1.90
CA THR A 212 -7.39 -14.80 -0.70
C THR A 212 -7.30 -13.80 0.44
N ALA A 213 -6.93 -12.55 0.15
CA ALA A 213 -6.98 -11.47 1.13
C ALA A 213 -8.40 -11.29 1.69
N HIS A 214 -9.42 -11.31 0.83
CA HIS A 214 -10.83 -11.23 1.26
C HIS A 214 -11.23 -12.37 2.20
N ARG A 215 -10.77 -13.61 1.95
CA ARG A 215 -11.01 -14.74 2.87
C ARG A 215 -10.36 -14.56 4.25
N LEU A 216 -9.33 -13.72 4.35
CA LEU A 216 -8.67 -13.35 5.61
C LEU A 216 -9.27 -12.08 6.22
N VAL A 217 -10.39 -11.59 5.67
CA VAL A 217 -11.05 -10.34 6.04
C VAL A 217 -10.07 -9.17 5.93
N ILE A 218 -9.29 -9.17 4.85
CA ILE A 218 -8.39 -8.07 4.45
C ILE A 218 -8.87 -7.51 3.13
N TYR A 219 -9.12 -6.20 3.11
CA TYR A 219 -9.56 -5.47 1.93
C TYR A 219 -8.58 -4.36 1.59
N HIS A 220 -8.34 -4.14 0.29
CA HIS A 220 -7.44 -3.09 -0.16
C HIS A 220 -8.13 -1.72 -0.16
N LEU A 221 -9.37 -1.66 -0.66
CA LEU A 221 -10.26 -0.49 -0.78
C LEU A 221 -9.76 0.67 -1.65
N ASP A 222 -8.56 0.56 -2.22
CA ASP A 222 -7.95 1.58 -3.07
C ASP A 222 -7.04 0.95 -4.13
N ILE A 223 -7.53 -0.10 -4.81
CA ILE A 223 -6.79 -0.70 -5.94
C ILE A 223 -6.78 0.32 -7.08
N ALA A 224 -5.61 0.90 -7.31
CA ALA A 224 -5.40 1.92 -8.33
C ALA A 224 -3.94 1.85 -8.82
N GLU A 225 -3.66 2.43 -9.99
CA GLU A 225 -2.32 2.47 -10.58
C GLU A 225 -1.23 2.98 -9.61
N ARG A 226 -1.58 3.95 -8.76
CA ARG A 226 -0.67 4.50 -7.74
C ARG A 226 -0.28 3.52 -6.63
N ASN A 227 -1.10 2.50 -6.40
CA ASN A 227 -0.93 1.49 -5.35
C ASN A 227 -0.58 0.10 -5.94
N ALA A 228 -0.43 0.01 -7.25
CA ALA A 228 -0.02 -1.18 -7.98
C ALA A 228 1.41 -1.01 -8.48
N LEU A 229 2.35 -1.68 -7.82
CA LEU A 229 3.74 -1.78 -8.23
C LEU A 229 3.96 -3.04 -9.07
N PHE A 230 5.11 -3.18 -9.71
CA PHE A 230 5.38 -4.31 -10.58
C PHE A 230 6.75 -4.94 -10.32
N ASP A 231 6.74 -6.26 -10.14
CA ASP A 231 7.91 -7.10 -10.06
C ASP A 231 8.19 -7.68 -11.45
N GLU A 232 9.14 -7.08 -12.16
CA GLU A 232 9.51 -7.49 -13.52
C GLU A 232 10.12 -8.89 -13.59
N ILE A 233 10.80 -9.31 -12.53
CA ILE A 233 11.52 -10.59 -12.51
C ILE A 233 10.48 -11.72 -12.50
N ASN A 234 9.50 -11.61 -11.61
CA ASN A 234 8.47 -12.63 -11.43
C ASN A 234 7.20 -12.39 -12.27
N ILE A 235 7.08 -11.24 -12.96
CA ILE A 235 5.87 -10.79 -13.66
C ILE A 235 4.67 -10.84 -12.70
N ARG A 236 4.68 -9.94 -11.72
CA ARG A 236 3.65 -9.85 -10.69
C ARG A 236 3.28 -8.40 -10.39
N VAL A 237 2.00 -8.18 -10.12
CA VAL A 237 1.52 -6.94 -9.49
C VAL A 237 1.75 -7.05 -7.98
N VAL A 238 2.34 -6.01 -7.40
CA VAL A 238 2.61 -5.90 -5.97
C VAL A 238 1.77 -4.76 -5.40
N PHE A 239 0.85 -5.08 -4.49
CA PHE A 239 -0.07 -4.09 -3.91
C PHE A 239 0.46 -3.47 -2.62
N ILE A 240 0.27 -2.16 -2.49
CA ILE A 240 0.68 -1.35 -1.34
C ILE A 240 -0.50 -0.52 -0.81
N ASP A 241 -0.33 0.09 0.38
CA ASP A 241 -1.34 0.99 0.97
C ASP A 241 -2.69 0.33 1.28
N TRP A 242 -2.64 -0.79 2.01
CA TRP A 242 -3.82 -1.56 2.44
C TRP A 242 -4.63 -0.84 3.50
N HIS A 243 -5.86 -0.44 3.22
CA HIS A 243 -6.61 0.36 4.19
C HIS A 243 -7.23 -0.48 5.31
N ASN A 244 -7.72 -1.69 4.99
CA ASN A 244 -8.36 -2.63 5.92
C ASN A 244 -9.33 -2.00 6.95
N ASP A 245 -9.94 -0.86 6.61
CA ASP A 245 -10.70 -0.02 7.54
C ASP A 245 -12.19 -0.26 7.36
N VAL A 246 -12.63 -1.47 7.71
CA VAL A 246 -14.04 -1.86 7.54
C VAL A 246 -14.95 -1.22 8.61
N LYS A 247 -14.36 -0.54 9.59
CA LYS A 247 -15.07 0.15 10.67
C LYS A 247 -15.81 1.42 10.22
N VAL A 248 -15.68 1.85 8.96
CA VAL A 248 -16.15 3.18 8.49
C VAL A 248 -17.62 3.22 8.06
N ASP A 249 -18.37 2.11 8.03
CA ASP A 249 -19.77 2.17 7.57
C ASP A 249 -20.80 1.79 8.65
N PHE A 250 -21.58 2.78 9.03
CA PHE A 250 -22.73 2.72 9.94
C PHE A 250 -23.78 1.68 9.59
N SER A 251 -23.79 1.24 8.34
CA SER A 251 -24.89 0.49 7.78
C SER A 251 -24.71 -1.03 7.80
N GLY A 252 -23.53 -1.53 8.23
CA GLY A 252 -23.18 -2.95 8.10
C GLY A 252 -22.90 -3.40 6.66
N TYR A 253 -23.12 -2.54 5.66
CA TYR A 253 -22.93 -2.86 4.24
C TYR A 253 -21.47 -2.78 3.77
N ALA A 254 -20.53 -2.23 4.55
CA ALA A 254 -19.13 -2.12 4.11
C ALA A 254 -18.42 -3.46 4.01
N GLU A 255 -18.63 -4.39 4.96
CA GLU A 255 -18.05 -5.73 4.85
C GLU A 255 -18.57 -6.45 3.61
N GLU A 256 -19.85 -6.27 3.30
CA GLU A 256 -20.45 -6.86 2.11
C GLU A 256 -19.93 -6.21 0.82
N ARG A 257 -19.74 -4.88 0.77
CA ARG A 257 -19.33 -4.14 -0.46
C ARG A 257 -17.84 -4.05 -0.70
N ALA A 258 -17.00 -4.21 0.33
CA ALA A 258 -15.55 -4.13 0.22
C ALA A 258 -14.98 -5.12 -0.80
N PRO A 259 -15.37 -6.41 -0.81
CA PRO A 259 -14.94 -7.34 -1.85
C PRO A 259 -15.30 -6.84 -3.26
N PHE A 260 -16.55 -6.41 -3.47
CA PHE A 260 -17.02 -5.93 -4.77
C PHE A 260 -16.21 -4.71 -5.24
N THR A 261 -15.91 -3.78 -4.32
CA THR A 261 -15.10 -2.59 -4.61
C THR A 261 -13.69 -2.96 -5.09
N ASP A 262 -13.02 -3.88 -4.40
CA ASP A 262 -11.70 -4.36 -4.80
C ASP A 262 -11.74 -5.08 -6.15
N LEU A 263 -12.71 -5.98 -6.36
CA LEU A 263 -12.84 -6.72 -7.63
C LEU A 263 -13.16 -5.80 -8.81
N TYR A 264 -14.02 -4.81 -8.61
CA TYR A 264 -14.33 -3.77 -9.59
C TYR A 264 -13.10 -2.97 -9.99
N THR A 265 -12.39 -2.44 -8.99
CA THR A 265 -11.22 -1.58 -9.21
C THR A 265 -10.03 -2.37 -9.76
N LEU A 266 -9.86 -3.64 -9.38
CA LEU A 266 -8.91 -4.56 -10.00
C LEU A 266 -9.21 -4.78 -11.49
N THR A 267 -10.46 -5.04 -11.85
CA THR A 267 -10.85 -5.25 -13.25
C THR A 267 -10.58 -3.98 -14.06
N LYS A 268 -10.93 -2.81 -13.51
CA LYS A 268 -10.61 -1.51 -14.13
C LYS A 268 -9.12 -1.28 -14.30
N LEU A 269 -8.29 -1.64 -13.31
CA LEU A 269 -6.84 -1.53 -13.40
C LEU A 269 -6.32 -2.30 -14.62
N PHE A 270 -6.69 -3.58 -14.75
CA PHE A 270 -6.26 -4.41 -15.88
C PHE A 270 -6.91 -4.04 -17.22
N TYR A 271 -8.11 -3.46 -17.21
CA TYR A 271 -8.75 -3.00 -18.43
C TYR A 271 -8.11 -1.72 -18.99
N ARG A 272 -7.69 -0.78 -18.13
CA ARG A 272 -6.96 0.43 -18.57
C ARG A 272 -5.56 0.13 -19.09
N CYS A 273 -5.01 -0.98 -18.64
CA CYS A 273 -3.68 -1.45 -18.97
C CYS A 273 -3.63 -2.30 -20.25
N ILE A 274 -4.73 -2.37 -21.03
CA ILE A 274 -4.84 -3.25 -22.20
C ILE A 274 -3.80 -2.88 -23.26
N ILE A 275 -2.76 -3.70 -23.32
CA ILE A 275 -1.77 -3.80 -24.41
C ILE A 275 -2.39 -4.56 -25.61
N VAL A 276 -3.39 -5.42 -25.35
CA VAL A 276 -4.00 -6.31 -26.35
C VAL A 276 -5.50 -6.06 -26.44
N GLU A 277 -5.90 -5.09 -27.28
CA GLU A 277 -7.31 -4.76 -27.53
C GLU A 277 -8.18 -6.02 -27.75
N GLY A 278 -9.34 -6.09 -27.09
CA GLY A 278 -10.33 -7.16 -27.22
C GLY A 278 -10.03 -8.47 -26.47
N SER A 279 -8.77 -8.79 -26.19
CA SER A 279 -8.41 -10.14 -25.71
C SER A 279 -8.88 -10.47 -24.29
N LEU A 280 -8.74 -9.55 -23.33
CA LEU A 280 -9.13 -9.79 -21.93
C LEU A 280 -10.65 -9.90 -21.80
N GLU A 281 -11.39 -8.96 -22.39
CA GLU A 281 -12.85 -8.94 -22.34
C GLU A 281 -13.46 -10.17 -23.02
N GLU A 282 -13.01 -10.52 -24.23
CA GLU A 282 -13.48 -11.72 -24.93
C GLU A 282 -13.21 -13.00 -24.14
N ARG A 283 -12.05 -13.09 -23.47
CA ARG A 283 -11.72 -14.24 -22.62
C ARG A 283 -12.58 -14.31 -21.38
N LEU A 284 -12.80 -13.18 -20.70
CA LEU A 284 -13.70 -13.12 -19.56
C LEU A 284 -15.11 -13.53 -20.00
N LYS A 285 -15.63 -13.01 -21.12
CA LYS A 285 -16.94 -13.41 -21.69
C LYS A 285 -17.04 -14.92 -21.95
N ARG A 286 -15.97 -15.57 -22.41
CA ARG A 286 -15.92 -17.04 -22.59
C ARG A 286 -15.97 -17.78 -21.26
N ASP A 287 -15.32 -17.26 -20.22
CA ASP A 287 -15.49 -17.72 -18.84
C ASP A 287 -16.78 -17.14 -18.24
N GLY A 288 -17.92 -17.62 -18.72
CA GLY A 288 -19.23 -17.06 -18.37
C GLY A 288 -19.58 -17.10 -16.88
N LEU A 289 -18.83 -17.83 -16.04
CA LEU A 289 -18.96 -17.77 -14.58
C LEU A 289 -18.17 -16.58 -14.03
N LEU A 290 -16.90 -16.44 -14.42
CA LEU A 290 -16.06 -15.31 -14.00
C LEU A 290 -16.64 -13.98 -14.51
N TRP A 291 -17.10 -13.93 -15.77
CA TRP A 291 -17.79 -12.77 -16.33
C TRP A 291 -19.01 -12.37 -15.50
N ARG A 292 -19.88 -13.33 -15.16
CA ARG A 292 -21.06 -13.06 -14.34
C ARG A 292 -20.68 -12.54 -12.96
N ARG A 293 -19.70 -13.17 -12.31
CA ARG A 293 -19.22 -12.71 -11.00
C ARG A 293 -18.66 -11.29 -11.07
N LEU A 294 -17.84 -10.98 -12.07
CA LEU A 294 -17.30 -9.63 -12.24
C LEU A 294 -18.40 -8.62 -12.60
N ALA A 295 -19.35 -8.99 -13.44
CA ALA A 295 -20.50 -8.15 -13.80
C ALA A 295 -21.43 -7.90 -12.60
N GLU A 296 -21.65 -8.89 -11.74
CA GLU A 296 -22.39 -8.70 -10.48
C GLU A 296 -21.68 -7.72 -9.54
N CYS A 297 -20.38 -7.48 -9.73
CA CYS A 297 -19.58 -6.55 -8.95
C CYS A 297 -19.47 -5.14 -9.55
N GLY A 298 -20.16 -4.81 -10.63
CA GLY A 298 -19.86 -3.56 -11.35
C GLY A 298 -18.67 -3.70 -12.32
N GLY A 299 -17.93 -4.81 -12.25
CA GLY A 299 -16.57 -5.03 -12.80
C GLY A 299 -16.45 -4.90 -14.31
N VAL A 300 -17.56 -5.02 -15.01
CA VAL A 300 -17.58 -5.22 -16.45
C VAL A 300 -18.18 -4.00 -17.13
N TYR A 301 -17.43 -3.44 -18.07
CA TYR A 301 -17.93 -2.40 -18.96
C TYR A 301 -18.86 -3.03 -19.99
N ASP A 302 -20.11 -2.57 -20.05
CA ASP A 302 -21.02 -2.91 -21.14
C ASP A 302 -20.96 -1.79 -22.20
N PRO A 303 -20.32 -2.06 -23.35
CA PRO A 303 -20.14 -1.06 -24.40
C PRO A 303 -21.47 -0.65 -25.06
N ASP A 304 -22.51 -1.49 -25.00
CA ASP A 304 -23.80 -1.21 -25.65
C ASP A 304 -24.63 -0.19 -24.87
N ILE A 305 -24.39 -0.06 -23.56
CA ILE A 305 -25.06 0.89 -22.67
C ILE A 305 -24.12 1.96 -22.13
N ASN A 306 -22.85 1.99 -22.57
CA ASN A 306 -21.80 2.90 -22.13
C ASN A 306 -21.75 3.09 -20.61
N THR A 307 -22.03 2.01 -19.88
CA THR A 307 -22.11 1.98 -18.41
C THR A 307 -21.44 0.72 -17.90
N PHE A 308 -20.92 0.78 -16.68
CA PHE A 308 -20.45 -0.40 -15.96
C PHE A 308 -21.67 -1.06 -15.32
N SER A 309 -21.92 -2.33 -15.63
CA SER A 309 -22.93 -3.16 -14.97
C SER A 309 -22.36 -3.73 -13.69
#